data_AF-A0A7I8D2I5-F1
#
_entry.id   AF-A0A7I8D2I5-F1
#
_cell.length_a   1.000
_cell.length_b   1.000
_cell.length_c   1.000
_cell.angle_alpha   90.00
_cell.angle_beta   90.00
_cell.angle_gamma   90.00
#
_symmetry.space_group_name_H-M   'P 1'
#
loop_
_entity.id
_entity.type
_entity.pdbx_description
1 polymer ?
#
loop_
_entity_poly.entity_id
_entity_poly.type
_entity_poly.pdbx_seq_one_letter_code
_entity_poly.pdbx_strand_id
1 'polypeptide(L)'
;MELATKFRQEEAVRFFQWMASEPGESEIVDDVIFQNAKPKEVIKCLKIIKNKQFYFLMPFLFRVCNMSGALAKAKELVLVEKLERDLRFSSFDDTLENLIQKLCVELEE
;
A
#
# COMPACT_ATOMS: atom_id res chain seq x y z
N MET A 1 5.20 22.35 17.07
CA MET A 1 4.98 20.94 16.75
C MET A 1 4.15 20.90 15.48
N GLU A 2 4.80 20.58 14.37
CA GLU A 2 4.28 20.82 13.00
C GLU A 2 3.08 19.94 12.68
N LEU A 3 2.07 20.51 12.01
CA LEU A 3 0.79 19.89 11.62
C LEU A 3 0.93 18.45 11.08
N ALA A 4 2.00 18.19 10.33
CA ALA A 4 2.32 16.90 9.74
C ALA A 4 2.64 15.79 10.76
N THR A 5 3.12 16.13 11.96
CA THR A 5 3.35 15.15 13.04
C THR A 5 2.04 14.72 13.67
N LYS A 6 1.10 15.67 13.86
CA LYS A 6 -0.22 15.39 14.41
C LYS A 6 -1.05 14.51 13.48
N PHE A 7 -1.05 14.82 12.18
CA PHE A 7 -1.74 14.00 11.17
C PHE A 7 -1.23 12.55 11.14
N ARG A 8 0.09 12.35 11.18
CA ARG A 8 0.70 11.01 11.23
C ARG A 8 0.34 10.24 12.51
N GLN A 9 0.25 10.91 13.65
CA GLN A 9 -0.17 10.29 14.91
C GLN A 9 -1.65 9.89 14.86
N GLU A 10 -2.52 10.74 14.33
CA GLU A 10 -3.95 10.43 14.14
C GLU A 10 -4.16 9.26 13.17
N GLU A 11 -3.39 9.22 12.07
CA GLU A 11 -3.40 8.11 11.11
C GLU A 11 -2.93 6.79 11.76
N ALA A 12 -1.86 6.84 12.57
CA ALA A 12 -1.38 5.68 13.32
C ALA A 12 -2.41 5.16 14.33
N VAL A 13 -3.06 6.05 15.09
CA VAL A 13 -4.13 5.67 16.04
C VAL A 13 -5.29 4.99 15.29
N ARG A 14 -5.72 5.59 14.17
CA ARG A 14 -6.78 5.03 13.32
C ARG A 14 -6.39 3.66 12.76
N PHE A 15 -5.14 3.48 12.38
CA PHE A 15 -4.60 2.21 11.93
C PHE A 15 -4.66 1.13 13.03
N PHE A 16 -4.17 1.42 14.25
CA PHE A 16 -4.21 0.45 15.35
C PHE A 16 -5.65 0.10 15.77
N GLN A 17 -6.56 1.08 15.79
CA GLN A 17 -7.98 0.82 16.05
C GLN A 17 -8.59 -0.09 14.99
N TRP A 18 -8.29 0.16 13.71
CA TRP A 18 -8.76 -0.66 12.61
C TRP A 18 -8.21 -2.09 12.69
N MET A 19 -6.91 -2.27 12.97
CA MET A 19 -6.32 -3.61 13.10
C MET A 19 -7.02 -4.45 14.17
N ALA A 20 -7.36 -3.84 15.31
CA ALA A 20 -8.08 -4.52 16.37
C ALA A 20 -9.52 -4.92 15.98
N SER A 21 -10.16 -4.17 15.08
CA SER A 21 -11.53 -4.43 14.61
C SER A 21 -11.62 -5.39 13.43
N GLU A 22 -10.56 -5.51 12.61
CA GLU A 22 -10.56 -6.26 11.35
C GLU A 22 -9.37 -7.24 11.28
N PRO A 23 -9.34 -8.29 12.14
CA PRO A 23 -8.17 -9.16 12.28
C PRO A 23 -7.77 -9.84 10.97
N GLY A 24 -8.73 -10.23 10.13
CA GLY A 24 -8.45 -10.87 8.83
C GLY A 24 -7.83 -9.92 7.80
N GLU A 25 -8.20 -8.64 7.78
CA GLU A 25 -7.51 -7.66 6.92
C GLU A 25 -6.14 -7.28 7.50
N SER A 26 -6.02 -7.25 8.83
CA SER A 26 -4.76 -6.92 9.51
C SER A 26 -3.68 -7.97 9.28
N GLU A 27 -4.03 -9.26 9.26
CA GLU A 27 -3.10 -10.37 8.98
C GLU A 27 -2.46 -10.23 7.59
N ILE A 28 -3.24 -9.79 6.59
CA ILE A 28 -2.74 -9.51 5.24
C ILE A 28 -1.71 -8.36 5.25
N VAL A 29 -1.97 -7.32 6.04
CA VAL A 29 -1.04 -6.18 6.18
C VAL A 29 0.24 -6.62 6.89
N ASP A 30 0.13 -7.43 7.95
CA ASP A 30 1.27 -7.98 8.67
C ASP A 30 2.12 -8.87 7.75
N ASP A 31 1.51 -9.79 7.01
CA ASP A 31 2.21 -10.65 6.05
C ASP A 31 3.00 -9.83 5.00
N VAL A 32 2.44 -8.71 4.56
CA VAL A 32 3.13 -7.77 3.67
C VAL A 32 4.28 -7.07 4.40
N ILE A 33 4.05 -6.53 5.60
CA ILE A 33 5.10 -5.83 6.36
C ILE A 33 6.29 -6.76 6.65
N PHE A 34 6.01 -8.02 7.02
CA PHE A 34 7.02 -9.04 7.31
C PHE A 34 7.55 -9.75 6.06
N GLN A 35 7.15 -9.33 4.87
CA GLN A 35 7.61 -9.85 3.57
C GLN A 35 7.33 -11.35 3.35
N ASN A 36 6.29 -11.87 4.01
CA ASN A 36 5.79 -13.23 3.84
C ASN A 36 4.63 -13.31 2.85
N ALA A 37 4.16 -12.17 2.34
CA ALA A 37 3.00 -12.08 1.47
C ALA A 37 3.21 -12.72 0.09
N LYS A 38 2.21 -13.48 -0.33
CA LYS A 38 2.02 -13.92 -1.71
C LYS A 38 1.59 -12.74 -2.59
N PRO A 39 1.80 -12.81 -3.92
CA PRO A 39 1.39 -11.73 -4.83
C PRO A 39 -0.09 -11.32 -4.73
N LYS A 40 -0.99 -12.29 -4.46
CA LYS A 40 -2.43 -12.00 -4.25
C LYS A 40 -2.71 -11.23 -2.96
N GLU A 41 -1.90 -11.41 -1.91
CA GLU A 41 -2.01 -10.69 -0.64
C GLU A 41 -1.49 -9.26 -0.78
N VAL A 42 -0.49 -9.03 -1.63
CA VAL A 42 -0.02 -7.68 -2.00
C VAL A 42 -1.14 -6.85 -2.65
N ILE A 43 -1.92 -7.44 -3.58
CA ILE A 43 -3.10 -6.77 -4.17
C ILE A 43 -4.13 -6.43 -3.09
N LYS A 44 -4.43 -7.36 -2.18
CA LYS A 44 -5.38 -7.12 -1.09
C LYS A 44 -4.91 -5.99 -0.18
N CYS A 45 -3.62 -5.95 0.15
CA CYS A 45 -3.02 -4.87 0.94
C CYS A 45 -3.10 -3.51 0.22
N LEU A 46 -2.88 -3.46 -1.10
CA LEU A 46 -3.05 -2.22 -1.89
C LEU A 46 -4.50 -1.72 -1.83
N LYS A 47 -5.49 -2.62 -1.89
CA LYS A 47 -6.91 -2.28 -1.74
C LYS A 47 -7.23 -1.75 -0.34
N ILE A 48 -6.66 -2.36 0.71
CA ILE A 48 -6.78 -1.87 2.09
C ILE A 48 -6.23 -0.45 2.21
N ILE A 49 -5.02 -0.20 1.69
CA ILE A 49 -4.40 1.13 1.72
C ILE A 49 -5.27 2.16 1.02
N LYS A 50 -5.83 1.83 -0.15
CA LYS A 50 -6.74 2.72 -0.87
C LYS A 50 -8.00 3.02 -0.04
N ASN A 51 -8.73 1.97 0.34
CA ASN A 51 -10.05 2.10 0.97
C ASN A 51 -9.98 2.75 2.34
N LYS A 52 -8.94 2.41 3.11
CA LYS A 52 -8.73 2.93 4.46
C LYS A 52 -7.80 4.13 4.46
N GLN A 53 -7.26 4.57 3.32
CA GLN A 53 -6.36 5.72 3.21
C GLN A 53 -5.16 5.61 4.16
N PHE A 54 -4.56 4.42 4.28
CA PHE A 54 -3.36 4.17 5.10
C PHE A 54 -2.11 4.29 4.24
N TYR A 55 -1.93 5.45 3.60
CA TYR A 55 -0.89 5.64 2.58
C TYR A 55 0.53 5.53 3.16
N PHE A 56 0.69 5.70 4.48
CA PHE A 56 1.96 5.48 5.17
C PHE A 56 2.49 4.04 5.05
N LEU A 57 1.65 3.06 4.67
CA LEU A 57 2.03 1.65 4.47
C LEU A 57 2.70 1.38 3.11
N MET A 58 2.59 2.30 2.14
CA MET A 58 3.14 2.13 0.79
C MET A 58 4.64 1.80 0.74
N PRO A 59 5.52 2.43 1.55
CA PRO A 59 6.94 2.10 1.55
C PRO A 59 7.25 0.64 1.91
N PHE A 60 6.39 -0.02 2.71
CA PHE A 60 6.57 -1.42 3.10
C PHE A 60 6.24 -2.34 1.93
N LEU A 61 5.16 -2.07 1.20
CA LEU A 61 4.81 -2.80 -0.01
C LEU A 61 5.94 -2.79 -1.06
N PHE A 62 6.56 -1.63 -1.30
CA PHE A 62 7.66 -1.54 -2.27
C PHE A 62 8.89 -2.36 -1.89
N ARG A 63 9.08 -2.66 -0.60
CA ARG A 63 10.15 -3.55 -0.15
C ARG A 63 9.84 -4.99 -0.51
N VAL A 64 8.60 -5.44 -0.33
CA VAL A 64 8.13 -6.78 -0.72
C VAL A 64 8.17 -6.96 -2.24
N CYS A 65 7.86 -5.91 -3.00
CA CYS A 65 7.89 -5.95 -4.47
C CYS A 65 9.27 -6.25 -5.08
N ASN A 66 10.35 -6.25 -4.28
CA ASN A 66 11.67 -6.69 -4.73
C ASN A 66 11.81 -8.21 -4.88
N MET A 67 10.84 -8.99 -4.40
CA MET A 67 10.95 -10.44 -4.27
C MET A 67 10.32 -11.23 -5.44
N SER A 68 9.63 -10.58 -6.39
CA SER A 68 9.05 -11.24 -7.57
C SER A 68 9.20 -10.38 -8.83
N GLY A 69 9.58 -10.99 -9.96
CA GLY A 69 9.84 -10.29 -11.22
C GLY A 69 8.65 -9.55 -11.82
N ALA A 70 7.42 -9.97 -11.53
CA ALA A 70 6.19 -9.25 -11.91
C ALA A 70 6.01 -7.98 -11.05
N LEU A 71 6.25 -8.09 -9.74
CA LEU A 71 6.23 -6.95 -8.82
C LEU A 71 7.38 -5.95 -9.05
N ALA A 72 8.49 -6.40 -9.65
CA ALA A 72 9.61 -5.53 -10.03
C ALA A 72 9.21 -4.50 -11.12
N LYS A 73 8.32 -4.87 -12.05
CA LYS A 73 7.74 -3.92 -13.04
C LYS A 73 6.76 -2.93 -12.41
N ALA A 74 5.97 -3.40 -11.44
CA ALA A 74 5.15 -2.51 -10.61
C ALA A 74 6.04 -1.53 -9.81
N LYS A 75 7.21 -1.99 -9.36
CA LYS A 75 8.26 -1.12 -8.82
C LYS A 75 8.66 -0.06 -9.85
N GLU A 76 8.97 -0.38 -11.10
CA GLU A 76 9.30 0.64 -12.13
C GLU A 76 8.16 1.64 -12.42
N LEU A 77 6.91 1.20 -12.36
CA LEU A 77 5.74 2.06 -12.56
C LEU A 77 5.49 3.02 -11.39
N VAL A 78 6.01 2.69 -10.20
CA VAL A 78 5.67 3.36 -8.94
C VAL A 78 6.90 4.00 -8.26
N LEU A 79 8.12 3.56 -8.58
CA LEU A 79 9.36 4.29 -8.34
C LEU A 79 9.47 5.45 -9.32
N VAL A 80 9.93 6.64 -8.95
CA VAL A 80 10.15 7.15 -7.60
C VAL A 80 10.19 8.68 -7.56
N GLU A 81 9.97 9.43 -8.66
CA GLU A 81 9.99 10.90 -8.58
C GLU A 81 8.59 11.54 -8.49
N LYS A 82 7.53 10.80 -8.81
CA LYS A 82 6.16 11.37 -8.88
C LYS A 82 5.36 11.21 -7.59
N LEU A 83 5.42 10.05 -6.93
CA LEU A 83 4.58 9.77 -5.75
C LEU A 83 5.09 10.43 -4.46
N GLU A 84 6.39 10.76 -4.37
CA GLU A 84 6.90 11.60 -3.27
C GLU A 84 6.54 13.08 -3.44
N ARG A 85 6.36 13.56 -4.68
CA ARG A 85 6.00 14.97 -4.98
C ARG A 85 4.50 15.22 -5.02
N ASP A 86 3.70 14.26 -5.47
CA ASP A 86 2.28 14.42 -5.75
C ASP A 86 1.38 13.77 -4.69
N LEU A 87 1.64 14.05 -3.40
CA LEU A 87 0.65 13.97 -2.31
C LEU A 87 -0.50 14.99 -2.50
N ARG A 88 -1.03 15.10 -3.73
CA ARG A 88 -2.32 15.69 -4.03
C ARG A 88 -3.29 14.55 -4.25
N PHE A 89 -4.19 14.41 -3.28
CA PHE A 89 -5.03 13.24 -3.03
C PHE A 89 -5.83 12.69 -4.23
N SER A 90 -6.18 13.52 -5.24
CA SER A 90 -7.00 13.05 -6.37
C SER A 90 -6.23 12.19 -7.37
N SER A 91 -4.99 12.56 -7.73
CA SER A 91 -4.21 11.82 -8.73
C SER A 91 -3.59 10.54 -8.18
N PHE A 92 -3.42 10.47 -6.85
CA PHE A 92 -2.85 9.32 -6.17
C PHE A 92 -3.81 8.12 -6.21
N ASP A 93 -5.09 8.34 -5.90
CA ASP A 93 -6.09 7.27 -5.89
C ASP A 93 -6.28 6.65 -7.28
N ASP A 94 -6.25 7.47 -8.34
CA ASP A 94 -6.29 6.99 -9.74
C ASP A 94 -5.04 6.18 -10.10
N THR A 95 -3.87 6.62 -9.62
CA THR A 95 -2.60 5.90 -9.85
C THR A 95 -2.60 4.55 -9.13
N LEU A 96 -3.08 4.53 -7.90
CA LEU A 96 -3.20 3.30 -7.10
C LEU A 96 -4.22 2.33 -7.72
N GLU A 97 -5.34 2.83 -8.24
CA GLU A 97 -6.34 2.00 -8.93
C GLU A 97 -5.76 1.35 -10.19
N ASN A 98 -5.08 2.14 -11.02
CA ASN A 98 -4.41 1.64 -12.22
C ASN A 98 -3.36 0.58 -11.89
N LEU A 99 -2.62 0.76 -10.79
CA LEU A 99 -1.65 -0.21 -10.31
C LEU A 99 -2.32 -1.53 -9.87
N ILE A 100 -3.38 -1.43 -9.07
CA ILE A 100 -4.17 -2.60 -8.63
C ILE A 100 -4.69 -3.36 -9.86
N GLN A 101 -5.23 -2.65 -10.85
CA GLN A 101 -5.79 -3.28 -12.05
C GLN A 101 -4.72 -4.01 -12.88
N LYS A 102 -3.54 -3.41 -13.08
CA LYS A 102 -2.43 -4.05 -13.78
C LYS A 102 -1.96 -5.32 -13.07
N LEU A 103 -1.77 -5.24 -11.75
CA LEU A 103 -1.32 -6.39 -10.96
C LEU A 103 -2.35 -7.53 -10.96
N CYS A 104 -3.65 -7.21 -10.97
CA CYS A 104 -4.69 -8.23 -11.10
C CYS A 104 -4.56 -8.98 -12.43
N VAL A 105 -4.35 -8.28 -13.56
CA VAL A 105 -4.18 -8.90 -14.88
C VAL A 105 -2.94 -9.77 -14.94
N GLU A 106 -1.80 -9.28 -14.46
CA GLU A 106 -0.52 -10.02 -14.51
C GLU A 106 -0.47 -11.26 -13.59
N LEU A 107 -1.33 -11.32 -12.56
CA LEU A 107 -1.35 -12.43 -11.58
C LEU A 107 -2.50 -13.42 -11.80
N GLU A 108 -3.37 -13.18 -12.79
CA GLU A 108 -4.40 -14.11 -13.26
C GLU A 108 -3.96 -14.93 -14.50
N GLU A 109 -2.85 -14.54 -15.15
CA GLU A 109 -2.12 -15.34 -16.15
C GLU A 109 -1.13 -16.34 -15.52
#